data_AF-Q8L651-F1
#
_entry.id   AF-Q8L651-F1
#
_cell.length_a   1.000
_cell.length_b   1.000
_cell.length_c   1.000
_cell.angle_alpha   90.00
_cell.angle_beta   90.00
_cell.angle_gamma   90.00
#
_symmetry.space_group_name_H-M   'P 1'
#
loop_
_entity.id
_entity.type
_entity.pdbx_description
1 polymer ?
#
loop_
_entity_poly.entity_id
_entity_poly.type
_entity_poly.pdbx_seq_one_letter_code
_entity_poly.pdbx_strand_id
1 'polypeptide(L)'
;MLAGGIPVFFHPASAYTQYTWHLPKNYSAYSVFISENDVRKKNISIEEMLNQIPPEKVKELREAVISMIPRLIYADPRSKLETLKDAFDVAVDAVINRVTRLRKDIIEDRKYDNYIEELSWKYSLLDEGQTELAAHEWDPFFEKPKDRSAESDNSSAEAAKNSWKNEQGQQ
;
A
#
# COMPACT_ATOMS: atom_id res chain seq x y z
N MET A 1 19.31 17.79 -7.58
CA MET A 1 19.02 16.61 -8.42
C MET A 1 18.56 15.48 -7.50
N LEU A 2 17.36 14.93 -7.69
CA LEU A 2 17.00 13.62 -7.13
C LEU A 2 17.73 12.58 -7.98
N ALA A 3 18.79 11.97 -7.44
CA ALA A 3 19.73 11.14 -8.20
C ALA A 3 19.20 9.73 -8.56
N GLY A 4 17.89 9.51 -8.54
CA GLY A 4 17.29 8.20 -8.87
C GLY A 4 17.82 7.07 -7.97
N GLY A 5 17.90 7.31 -6.66
CA GLY A 5 18.20 6.25 -5.70
C GLY A 5 17.12 5.16 -5.79
N ILE A 6 17.54 3.90 -5.90
CA ILE A 6 16.60 2.78 -5.95
C ILE A 6 16.09 2.54 -4.52
N PRO A 7 14.77 2.64 -4.28
CA PRO A 7 14.22 2.39 -2.96
C PRO A 7 14.38 0.91 -2.58
N VAL A 8 14.81 0.67 -1.34
CA VAL A 8 14.86 -0.65 -0.72
C VAL A 8 13.81 -0.70 0.38
N PHE A 9 12.84 -1.60 0.24
CA PHE A 9 11.75 -1.76 1.19
C PHE A 9 11.88 -3.06 1.96
N PHE A 10 11.51 -3.03 3.24
CA PHE A 10 11.64 -4.18 4.13
C PHE A 10 10.31 -4.85 4.51
N HIS A 11 9.21 -4.13 4.28
CA HIS A 11 7.86 -4.59 4.56
C HIS A 11 6.90 -4.09 3.49
N PRO A 12 5.99 -4.92 2.93
CA PRO A 12 5.07 -4.47 1.88
C PRO A 12 4.18 -3.29 2.30
N ALA A 13 3.79 -3.26 3.58
CA ALA A 13 3.04 -2.16 4.19
C ALA A 13 3.73 -0.79 4.11
N SER A 14 5.06 -0.75 4.00
CA SER A 14 5.81 0.52 3.97
C SER A 14 5.68 1.27 2.65
N ALA A 15 5.22 0.60 1.58
CA ALA A 15 5.10 1.23 0.28
C ALA A 15 3.98 0.63 -0.58
N TYR A 16 4.08 -0.66 -0.89
CA TYR A 16 3.33 -1.29 -1.97
C TYR A 16 1.83 -1.35 -1.74
N THR A 17 1.39 -1.46 -0.48
CA THR A 17 -0.03 -1.42 -0.13
C THR A 17 -0.53 -0.03 0.25
N GLN A 18 0.38 0.90 0.59
CA GLN A 18 0.03 2.22 1.10
C GLN A 18 -0.09 3.27 -0.01
N TYR A 19 0.75 3.21 -1.04
CA TYR A 19 0.82 4.20 -2.11
C TYR A 19 0.38 3.63 -3.46
N THR A 20 -0.63 2.77 -3.48
CA THR A 20 -1.09 2.03 -4.67
C THR A 20 -1.53 2.91 -5.84
N TRP A 21 -1.92 4.17 -5.60
CA TRP A 21 -2.25 5.13 -6.67
C TRP A 21 -1.02 5.71 -7.37
N HIS A 22 0.07 5.85 -6.62
CA HIS A 22 1.29 6.53 -7.10
C HIS A 22 2.37 5.54 -7.55
N LEU A 23 2.46 4.39 -6.89
CA LEU A 23 3.44 3.35 -7.17
C LEU A 23 2.90 2.32 -8.18
N PRO A 24 3.72 1.87 -9.15
CA PRO A 24 3.36 0.75 -10.01
C PRO A 24 3.05 -0.53 -9.22
N LYS A 25 2.08 -1.33 -9.67
CA LYS A 25 1.76 -2.62 -9.04
C LYS A 25 2.95 -3.59 -9.05
N ASN A 26 3.73 -3.58 -10.14
CA ASN A 26 4.95 -4.38 -10.22
C ASN A 26 6.09 -3.72 -9.44
N TYR A 27 6.18 -4.02 -8.16
CA TYR A 27 7.18 -3.46 -7.24
C TYR A 27 8.63 -3.78 -7.65
N SER A 28 8.87 -4.96 -8.21
CA SER A 28 10.19 -5.41 -8.66
C SER A 28 10.73 -4.59 -9.85
N ALA A 29 9.89 -3.81 -10.51
CA ALA A 29 10.28 -2.97 -11.64
C ALA A 29 10.99 -1.66 -11.23
N TYR A 30 10.83 -1.22 -9.97
CA TYR A 30 11.37 0.06 -9.51
C TYR A 30 12.03 0.01 -8.13
N SER A 31 11.93 -1.12 -7.41
CA SER A 31 12.42 -1.24 -6.03
C SER A 31 13.05 -2.59 -5.76
N VAL A 32 13.81 -2.66 -4.67
CA VAL A 32 14.34 -3.91 -4.13
C VAL A 32 13.59 -4.22 -2.84
N PHE A 33 13.07 -5.43 -2.73
CA PHE A 33 12.43 -5.91 -1.51
C PHE A 33 13.36 -6.86 -0.75
N ILE A 34 13.59 -6.59 0.54
CA ILE A 34 14.37 -7.46 1.43
C ILE A 34 13.54 -7.70 2.69
N SER A 35 13.10 -8.92 2.94
CA SER A 35 12.27 -9.24 4.12
C SER A 35 12.92 -8.78 5.42
N GLU A 36 12.21 -7.93 6.19
CA GLU A 36 12.65 -7.49 7.52
C GLU A 36 12.95 -8.68 8.46
N ASN A 37 12.17 -9.76 8.34
CA ASN A 37 12.37 -10.96 9.15
C ASN A 37 13.74 -11.62 8.91
N ASP A 38 14.22 -11.61 7.67
CA ASP A 38 15.51 -12.20 7.31
C ASP A 38 16.67 -11.32 7.78
N VAL A 39 16.50 -9.99 7.71
CA VAL A 39 17.47 -9.02 8.24
C VAL A 39 17.56 -9.13 9.77
N ARG A 40 16.42 -9.13 10.47
CA ARG A 40 16.37 -9.17 11.94
C ARG A 40 16.93 -10.46 12.52
N LYS A 41 16.72 -11.59 11.84
CA LYS A 41 17.29 -12.90 12.22
C LYS A 41 18.78 -13.03 11.85
N LYS A 42 19.39 -11.97 11.29
CA LYS A 42 20.77 -11.94 10.73
C LYS A 42 21.02 -13.07 9.73
N ASN A 43 19.98 -13.49 9.02
CA ASN A 43 20.09 -14.55 8.01
C ASN A 43 20.72 -14.02 6.72
N ILE A 44 20.63 -12.70 6.50
CA ILE A 44 21.02 -12.04 5.25
C ILE A 44 21.75 -10.73 5.56
N SER A 45 22.85 -10.46 4.86
CA SER A 45 23.50 -9.14 4.81
C SER A 45 22.89 -8.30 3.70
N ILE A 46 22.42 -7.09 4.02
CA ILE A 46 21.83 -6.15 3.06
C ILE A 46 22.87 -5.79 1.99
N GLU A 47 24.11 -5.54 2.39
CA GLU A 47 25.18 -5.16 1.48
C GLU A 47 25.49 -6.29 0.48
N GLU A 48 25.58 -7.53 0.95
CA GLU A 48 25.83 -8.68 0.08
C GLU A 48 24.70 -8.88 -0.93
N MET A 49 23.44 -8.78 -0.49
CA MET A 49 22.28 -8.85 -1.37
C MET A 49 22.27 -7.75 -2.43
N LEU A 50 22.54 -6.51 -2.04
CA LEU A 50 22.55 -5.38 -2.99
C LEU A 50 23.72 -5.48 -3.97
N ASN A 51 24.88 -5.99 -3.53
CA ASN A 51 26.04 -6.21 -4.38
C ASN A 51 25.83 -7.33 -5.42
N GLN A 52 24.89 -8.25 -5.19
CA GLN A 52 24.53 -9.28 -6.16
C GLN A 52 23.66 -8.75 -7.31
N ILE A 53 23.11 -7.54 -7.21
CA ILE A 53 22.27 -6.97 -8.26
C ILE A 53 23.16 -6.53 -9.42
N PRO A 54 22.95 -7.05 -10.65
CA PRO A 54 23.75 -6.67 -11.80
C PRO A 54 23.67 -5.17 -12.10
N PRO A 55 24.78 -4.52 -12.53
CA PRO A 55 24.77 -3.08 -12.86
C PRO A 55 23.73 -2.69 -13.92
N GLU A 56 23.46 -3.58 -14.88
CA GLU A 56 22.41 -3.39 -15.88
C GLU A 56 21.03 -3.30 -15.22
N LYS A 57 20.74 -4.19 -14.27
CA LYS A 57 19.49 -4.15 -13.52
C LYS A 57 19.36 -2.90 -12.67
N VAL A 58 20.45 -2.46 -12.04
CA VAL A 58 20.50 -1.19 -11.30
C VAL A 58 20.15 -0.01 -12.21
N LYS A 59 20.61 -0.02 -13.47
CA LYS A 59 20.28 1.03 -14.45
C LYS A 59 18.79 1.01 -14.80
N GLU A 60 18.21 -0.16 -15.08
CA GLU A 60 16.77 -0.31 -15.35
C GLU A 60 15.91 0.20 -14.19
N LEU A 61 16.22 -0.24 -12.96
CA LEU A 61 15.49 0.17 -11.76
C LEU A 61 15.58 1.68 -11.57
N ARG A 62 16.76 2.27 -11.79
CA ARG A 62 16.97 3.72 -11.71
C ARG A 62 16.16 4.48 -12.75
N GLU A 63 16.13 4.01 -14.00
CA GLU A 63 15.33 4.64 -15.06
C GLU A 63 13.84 4.57 -14.75
N ALA A 64 13.36 3.44 -14.23
CA ALA A 64 11.99 3.29 -13.75
C ALA A 64 11.69 4.30 -12.63
N VAL A 65 12.58 4.43 -11.64
CA VAL A 65 12.43 5.43 -10.55
C VAL A 65 12.41 6.86 -11.09
N ILE A 66 13.29 7.20 -12.03
CA ILE A 66 13.31 8.55 -12.61
C ILE A 66 11.98 8.84 -13.32
N SER A 67 11.45 7.87 -14.06
CA SER A 67 10.18 8.04 -14.79
C SER A 67 8.96 8.25 -13.87
N MET A 68 8.99 7.71 -12.65
CA MET A 68 7.89 7.82 -11.68
C MET A 68 7.96 9.05 -10.77
N ILE A 69 9.12 9.74 -10.69
CA ILE A 69 9.29 10.93 -9.83
C ILE A 69 8.15 11.94 -9.97
N PRO A 70 7.71 12.34 -11.18
CA PRO A 70 6.63 13.33 -11.32
C PRO A 70 5.36 12.94 -10.57
N ARG A 71 4.98 11.65 -10.60
CA ARG A 71 3.77 11.14 -9.93
C ARG A 71 3.87 11.09 -8.41
N LEU A 72 5.08 11.25 -7.87
CA LEU A 72 5.38 11.16 -6.43
C LEU A 72 5.58 12.53 -5.77
N ILE A 73 5.83 13.57 -6.56
CA ILE A 73 6.08 14.92 -6.06
C ILE A 73 4.99 15.86 -6.53
N TYR A 74 4.76 16.92 -5.76
CA TYR A 74 3.94 18.03 -6.22
C TYR A 74 4.73 18.86 -7.22
N ALA A 75 4.06 19.27 -8.30
CA ALA A 75 4.62 20.24 -9.22
C ALA A 75 4.78 21.59 -8.51
N ASP A 76 5.82 22.34 -8.86
CA ASP A 76 5.93 23.73 -8.42
C ASP A 76 4.77 24.52 -9.04
N PRO A 77 3.88 25.16 -8.25
CA PRO A 77 2.74 25.91 -8.78
C PRO A 77 3.14 27.10 -9.66
N ARG A 78 4.41 27.52 -9.61
CA ARG A 78 4.96 28.57 -10.48
C ARG A 78 5.41 28.04 -11.84
N SER A 79 5.55 26.72 -11.97
CA SER A 79 5.93 26.00 -13.18
C SER A 79 4.70 25.32 -13.76
N LYS A 80 4.39 25.57 -15.03
CA LYS A 80 3.35 24.81 -15.71
C LYS A 80 3.93 23.47 -16.18
N LEU A 81 3.67 22.41 -15.42
CA LEU A 81 3.99 21.04 -15.84
C LEU A 81 2.88 20.53 -16.78
N GLU A 82 2.70 21.16 -17.95
CA GLU A 82 1.50 20.95 -18.80
C GLU A 82 1.35 19.51 -19.33
N THR A 83 2.44 18.72 -19.37
CA THR A 83 2.46 17.40 -19.99
C THR A 83 2.55 16.22 -19.02
N LEU A 84 2.94 16.44 -17.75
CA LEU A 84 3.15 15.37 -16.77
C LEU A 84 2.25 15.60 -15.56
N LYS A 85 1.50 14.57 -15.18
CA LYS A 85 0.68 14.58 -13.96
C LYS A 85 1.56 14.50 -12.73
N ASP A 86 1.31 15.40 -11.78
CA ASP A 86 2.00 15.40 -10.51
C ASP A 86 1.32 14.49 -9.47
N ALA A 87 1.82 14.48 -8.23
CA ALA A 87 1.19 13.72 -7.15
C ALA A 87 -0.26 14.14 -6.87
N PHE A 88 -0.59 15.43 -6.96
CA PHE A 88 -1.96 15.90 -6.72
C PHE A 88 -2.90 15.42 -7.82
N ASP A 89 -2.50 15.60 -9.09
CA ASP A 89 -3.28 15.18 -10.25
C ASP A 89 -3.58 13.68 -10.20
N VAL A 90 -2.57 12.86 -9.88
CA VAL A 90 -2.72 11.40 -9.75
C VAL A 90 -3.72 11.04 -8.64
N ALA A 91 -3.68 11.72 -7.50
CA ALA A 91 -4.58 11.45 -6.39
C ALA A 91 -6.03 11.82 -6.73
N VAL A 92 -6.25 12.99 -7.33
CA VAL A 92 -7.60 13.45 -7.73
C VAL A 92 -8.20 12.50 -8.76
N ASP A 93 -7.44 12.10 -9.78
CA ASP A 93 -7.89 11.13 -10.78
C ASP A 93 -8.28 9.79 -10.13
N ALA A 94 -7.48 9.30 -9.20
CA ALA A 94 -7.75 8.04 -8.51
C ALA A 94 -9.03 8.10 -7.67
N VAL A 95 -9.29 9.23 -6.99
CA VAL A 95 -10.54 9.46 -6.25
C VAL A 95 -11.74 9.48 -7.21
N ILE A 96 -11.64 10.21 -8.33
CA ILE A 96 -12.71 10.27 -9.33
C ILE A 96 -13.02 8.88 -9.90
N ASN A 97 -11.98 8.10 -10.21
CA ASN A 97 -12.13 6.72 -10.69
C ASN A 97 -12.79 5.83 -9.64
N ARG A 98 -12.37 5.94 -8.37
CA ARG A 98 -12.98 5.19 -7.26
C ARG A 98 -14.46 5.51 -7.07
N VAL A 99 -14.84 6.78 -7.10
CA VAL A 99 -16.24 7.21 -6.97
C VAL A 99 -17.06 6.75 -8.17
N THR A 100 -16.52 6.86 -9.39
CA THR A 100 -17.16 6.36 -10.61
C THR A 100 -17.43 4.87 -10.53
N ARG A 101 -16.45 4.08 -10.05
CA ARG A 101 -16.61 2.64 -9.83
C ARG A 101 -17.71 2.33 -8.81
N LEU A 102 -17.67 2.99 -7.66
CA LEU A 102 -18.69 2.81 -6.62
C LEU A 102 -20.10 3.13 -7.14
N ARG A 103 -20.26 4.17 -7.96
CA ARG A 103 -21.55 4.50 -8.58
C ARG A 103 -22.02 3.39 -9.54
N LYS A 104 -21.13 2.84 -10.36
CA LYS A 104 -21.45 1.71 -11.24
C LYS A 104 -21.89 0.48 -10.44
N ASP A 105 -21.16 0.14 -9.38
CA ASP A 105 -21.49 -0.99 -8.52
C ASP A 105 -22.86 -0.84 -7.85
N ILE A 106 -23.23 0.38 -7.44
CA ILE A 106 -24.58 0.68 -6.91
C ILE A 106 -25.67 0.49 -7.98
N ILE A 107 -25.42 0.94 -9.22
CA ILE A 107 -26.37 0.81 -10.34
C ILE A 107 -26.56 -0.67 -10.71
N GLU A 108 -25.49 -1.46 -10.64
CA GLU A 108 -25.47 -2.89 -10.99
C GLU A 108 -25.88 -3.80 -9.81
N ASP A 109 -26.35 -3.23 -8.69
CA ASP A 109 -26.71 -3.92 -7.44
C ASP A 109 -25.61 -4.87 -6.91
N ARG A 110 -24.34 -4.54 -7.17
CA ARG A 110 -23.18 -5.27 -6.66
C ARG A 110 -22.91 -4.83 -5.22
N LYS A 111 -23.51 -5.54 -4.26
CA LYS A 111 -23.27 -5.32 -2.83
C LYS A 111 -21.92 -5.88 -2.36
N TYR A 112 -21.16 -5.07 -1.64
CA TYR A 112 -19.98 -5.49 -0.88
C TYR A 112 -20.40 -5.85 0.56
N ASP A 113 -21.08 -6.98 0.73
CA ASP A 113 -21.60 -7.39 2.05
C ASP A 113 -20.52 -8.01 2.96
N ASN A 114 -19.32 -8.30 2.43
CA ASN A 114 -18.25 -9.02 3.13
C ASN A 114 -16.94 -8.22 3.27
N TYR A 115 -17.01 -6.93 3.64
CA TYR A 115 -15.78 -6.16 3.91
C TYR A 115 -15.12 -6.64 5.21
N ILE A 116 -13.89 -7.13 5.09
CA ILE A 116 -13.06 -7.57 6.23
C ILE A 116 -11.98 -6.52 6.46
N GLU A 117 -12.11 -5.73 7.52
CA GLU A 117 -11.20 -4.61 7.82
C GLU A 117 -9.73 -5.03 7.92
N GLU A 118 -9.45 -6.20 8.50
CA GLU A 118 -8.09 -6.75 8.62
C GLU A 118 -7.44 -7.05 7.26
N LEU A 119 -8.25 -7.22 6.21
CA LEU A 119 -7.80 -7.47 4.84
C LEU A 119 -7.96 -6.22 3.94
N SER A 120 -8.19 -5.04 4.53
CA SER A 120 -8.31 -3.75 3.83
C SER A 120 -7.21 -3.54 2.77
N TRP A 121 -5.97 -3.92 3.09
CA TRP A 121 -4.83 -3.81 2.19
C TRP A 121 -4.97 -4.67 0.92
N LYS A 122 -5.64 -5.84 0.99
CA LYS A 122 -5.87 -6.69 -0.19
C LYS A 122 -6.89 -6.06 -1.14
N TYR A 123 -7.94 -5.47 -0.59
CA TYR A 123 -8.96 -4.78 -1.40
C TYR A 123 -8.36 -3.62 -2.21
N SER A 124 -7.32 -2.96 -1.68
CA SER A 124 -6.59 -1.90 -2.38
C SER A 124 -5.76 -2.38 -3.58
N LEU A 125 -5.49 -3.69 -3.68
CA LEU A 125 -4.67 -4.29 -4.75
C LEU A 125 -5.51 -4.90 -5.89
N LEU A 126 -6.79 -5.19 -5.65
CA LEU A 126 -7.70 -5.81 -6.61
C LEU A 126 -7.79 -5.01 -7.92
N ASP A 127 -7.84 -5.72 -9.03
CA ASP A 127 -8.19 -5.14 -10.33
C ASP A 127 -9.69 -4.84 -10.42
N GLU A 128 -10.07 -3.98 -11.36
CA GLU A 128 -11.47 -3.64 -11.58
C GLU A 128 -12.28 -4.91 -11.92
N GLY A 129 -13.34 -5.16 -11.13
CA GLY A 129 -14.22 -6.33 -11.29
C GLY A 129 -13.77 -7.58 -10.53
N GLN A 130 -12.61 -7.58 -9.87
CA GLN A 130 -12.25 -8.64 -8.93
C GLN A 130 -12.88 -8.36 -7.56
N THR A 131 -13.58 -9.36 -7.04
CA THR A 131 -14.22 -9.31 -5.71
C THR A 131 -13.61 -10.34 -4.75
N GLU A 132 -12.96 -11.37 -5.28
CA GLU A 132 -12.41 -12.46 -4.47
C GLU A 132 -10.99 -12.14 -4.00
N LEU A 133 -10.79 -12.24 -2.68
CA LEU A 133 -9.48 -12.13 -2.06
C LEU A 133 -8.74 -13.46 -2.18
N ALA A 134 -7.84 -13.56 -3.16
CA ALA A 134 -6.93 -14.70 -3.26
C ALA A 134 -5.84 -14.67 -2.18
N ALA A 135 -5.17 -15.81 -2.01
CA ALA A 135 -3.90 -15.87 -1.26
C ALA A 135 -2.89 -14.93 -1.92
N HIS A 136 -2.23 -14.10 -1.11
CA HIS A 136 -1.22 -13.15 -1.59
C HIS A 136 0.13 -13.50 -1.01
N GLU A 137 1.20 -13.29 -1.77
CA GLU A 137 2.59 -13.49 -1.32
C GLU A 137 2.96 -12.66 -0.08
N TRP A 138 2.14 -11.68 0.29
CA TRP A 138 2.38 -10.81 1.43
C TRP A 138 1.60 -11.21 2.67
N ASP A 139 0.74 -12.22 2.60
CA ASP A 139 -0.03 -12.72 3.75
C ASP A 139 0.85 -12.96 4.99
N PRO A 140 2.04 -13.58 4.89
CA PRO A 140 2.92 -13.79 6.04
C PRO A 140 3.44 -12.51 6.71
N PHE A 141 3.39 -11.36 6.03
CA PHE A 141 3.83 -10.07 6.57
C PHE A 141 2.72 -9.36 7.37
N PHE A 142 1.46 -9.74 7.15
CA PHE A 142 0.30 -9.14 7.85
C PHE A 142 -0.32 -10.08 8.88
N GLU A 143 0.18 -11.30 9.02
CA GLU A 143 -0.21 -12.22 10.09
C GLU A 143 0.21 -11.67 11.45
N LYS A 144 -0.76 -11.49 12.35
CA LYS A 144 -0.48 -11.18 13.76
C LYS A 144 0.28 -12.37 14.37
N PRO A 145 1.34 -12.14 15.16
CA PRO A 145 1.99 -13.23 15.88
C PRO A 145 0.96 -13.96 16.75
N LYS A 146 0.95 -15.29 16.69
CA LYS A 146 0.17 -16.11 17.62
C LYS A 146 0.74 -15.95 19.02
N ASP A 147 0.13 -15.09 19.82
CA ASP A 147 0.43 -15.03 21.25
C ASP A 147 0.03 -16.36 21.89
N ARG A 148 1.00 -17.10 22.43
CA ARG A 148 0.72 -18.20 23.39
C ARG A 148 0.43 -17.61 24.78
N SER A 149 -0.38 -16.56 24.85
CA SER A 149 -0.91 -15.97 26.09
C SER A 149 -1.69 -14.71 25.75
N ALA A 150 -2.86 -14.87 25.15
CA ALA A 150 -3.84 -13.79 25.13
C ALA A 150 -5.23 -14.42 25.12
N GLU A 151 -5.84 -14.45 26.31
CA GLU A 151 -7.29 -14.39 26.40
C GLU A 151 -7.77 -13.23 25.52
N SER A 152 -8.88 -13.43 24.82
CA SER A 152 -9.50 -12.43 23.97
C SER A 152 -9.71 -11.12 24.72
N ASP A 153 -8.84 -10.13 24.46
CA ASP A 153 -9.00 -8.77 24.98
C ASP A 153 -10.22 -8.12 24.31
N ASN A 154 -11.39 -8.37 24.89
CA ASN A 154 -12.65 -7.68 24.60
C ASN A 154 -12.64 -6.20 25.05
N SER A 155 -11.47 -5.68 25.45
CA SER A 155 -11.28 -4.35 26.04
C SER A 155 -11.67 -3.21 25.09
N SER A 156 -11.36 -3.29 23.79
CA SER A 156 -11.72 -2.22 22.85
C SER A 156 -13.20 -2.24 22.47
N ALA A 157 -13.81 -3.43 22.37
CA ALA A 157 -15.24 -3.59 22.11
C ALA A 157 -16.09 -3.19 23.32
N GLU A 158 -15.60 -3.45 24.54
CA GLU A 158 -16.19 -2.94 25.80
C GLU A 158 -16.08 -1.42 25.90
N ALA A 159 -14.92 -0.84 25.58
CA ALA A 159 -14.73 0.61 25.59
C ALA A 159 -15.68 1.35 24.62
N ALA A 160 -15.87 0.80 23.41
CA ALA A 160 -16.80 1.35 22.43
C ALA A 160 -18.27 1.25 22.89
N LYS A 161 -18.67 0.13 23.52
CA LYS A 161 -20.01 -0.05 24.08
C LYS A 161 -20.30 0.90 25.25
N ASN A 162 -19.30 1.14 26.09
CA ASN A 162 -19.44 2.03 27.24
C ASN A 162 -19.48 3.52 26.82
N SER A 163 -18.77 3.90 25.76
CA SER A 163 -18.88 5.24 25.17
C SER A 163 -20.27 5.50 24.61
N TRP A 164 -20.86 4.53 23.90
CA TRP A 164 -22.19 4.65 23.31
C TRP A 164 -23.32 4.71 24.34
N LYS A 165 -23.19 3.99 25.47
CA LYS A 165 -24.14 4.06 26.58
C LYS A 165 -24.12 5.42 27.31
N ASN A 166 -22.95 6.04 27.43
CA ASN A 166 -22.82 7.33 28.10
C ASN A 166 -23.47 8.47 27.29
N GLU A 167 -23.49 8.38 25.97
CA GLU A 167 -24.14 9.38 25.09
C GLU A 167 -25.67 9.29 25.10
N GLN A 168 -26.26 8.12 25.40
CA GLN A 168 -27.72 7.98 25.51
C GLN A 168 -28.29 8.31 26.91
N GLY A 169 -27.44 8.51 27.92
CA GLY A 169 -27.84 8.82 29.30
C GLY A 169 -27.89 10.30 29.66
N GLN A 170 -27.64 11.22 28.71
CA GLN A 170 -27.64 12.68 28.92
C GLN A 170 -28.74 13.42 28.14
N GLN A 171 -29.93 12.82 28.00
CA GLN A 171 -31.16 13.53 27.64
C GLN A 171 -32.19 13.45 28.75
#